data_AF-A0A9P8W744-F1
#
_entry.id   AF-A0A9P8W744-F1
#
_cell.length_a   1.000
_cell.length_b   1.000
_cell.length_c   1.000
_cell.angle_alpha   90.00
_cell.angle_beta   90.00
_cell.angle_gamma   90.00
#
_symmetry.space_group_name_H-M   'P 1'
#
loop_
_entity.id
_entity.type
_entity.pdbx_description
1 polymer ?
#
loop_
_entity_poly.entity_id
_entity_poly.type
_entity_poly.pdbx_seq_one_letter_code
_entity_poly.pdbx_strand_id
1 'polypeptide(L)'
;MVQGRSQPLAIGWLTYHYIKWCTQPTAERYLCLPNCMQPTPEQIQSLHPGCLDVILWKKLRKNILKNHAKYDIVKLIQNYCSCLKLGWLGGEDFLVPEEKNKHSLRPEFVRCFMSEDGWGLKSEFLSHYPEFLRIWIYGKSSIAQNDLDASI
;
A
#
# COMPACT_ATOMS: atom_id res chain seq x y z
N MET A 1 17.14 -17.79 -4.72
CA MET A 1 16.13 -17.01 -5.48
C MET A 1 15.01 -16.61 -4.54
N VAL A 2 14.96 -15.34 -4.14
CA VAL A 2 14.05 -14.78 -3.12
C VAL A 2 12.80 -14.14 -3.76
N GLN A 3 12.38 -14.62 -4.94
CA GLN A 3 11.38 -13.94 -5.78
C GLN A 3 10.00 -13.75 -5.12
N GLY A 4 9.63 -14.56 -4.11
CA GLY A 4 8.33 -14.46 -3.43
C GLY A 4 8.24 -13.50 -2.23
N ARG A 5 9.34 -12.85 -1.80
CA ARG A 5 9.35 -12.06 -0.54
C ARG A 5 9.44 -10.54 -0.71
N SER A 6 9.48 -10.04 -1.94
CA SER A 6 9.59 -8.60 -2.21
C SER A 6 8.37 -7.82 -1.66
N GLN A 7 7.15 -8.25 -1.98
CA GLN A 7 5.94 -7.57 -1.51
C GLN A 7 5.77 -7.60 0.02
N PRO A 8 5.90 -8.75 0.72
CA PRO A 8 5.87 -8.75 2.18
C PRO A 8 6.92 -7.85 2.81
N LEU A 9 8.13 -7.80 2.24
CA LEU A 9 9.20 -6.92 2.70
C LEU A 9 8.84 -5.44 2.52
N ALA A 10 8.31 -5.07 1.36
CA ALA A 10 7.85 -3.71 1.09
C ALA A 10 6.74 -3.28 2.05
N ILE A 11 5.72 -4.12 2.25
CA ILE A 11 4.63 -3.86 3.22
C ILE A 11 5.19 -3.71 4.64
N GLY A 12 6.11 -4.61 5.04
CA GLY A 12 6.76 -4.56 6.35
C GLY A 12 7.55 -3.27 6.56
N TRP A 13 8.31 -2.82 5.54
CA TRP A 13 9.05 -1.56 5.57
C TRP A 13 8.12 -0.36 5.78
N LEU A 14 7.07 -0.26 4.96
CA LEU A 14 6.09 0.81 5.04
C LEU A 14 5.39 0.85 6.40
N THR A 15 4.97 -0.33 6.89
CA THR A 15 4.31 -0.48 8.19
C THR A 15 5.25 -0.10 9.34
N TYR A 16 6.52 -0.53 9.29
CA TYR A 16 7.53 -0.17 10.29
C TYR A 16 7.72 1.35 10.38
N HIS A 17 7.92 2.03 9.25
CA HIS A 17 8.11 3.48 9.27
C HIS A 17 6.84 4.22 9.75
N TYR A 18 5.66 3.74 9.37
CA TYR A 18 4.40 4.31 9.84
C TYR A 18 4.25 4.17 11.37
N ILE A 19 4.40 2.97 11.92
CA ILE A 19 4.31 2.73 13.37
C ILE A 19 5.38 3.52 14.13
N LYS A 20 6.59 3.61 13.58
CA LYS A 20 7.68 4.39 14.18
C LYS A 20 7.36 5.88 14.24
N TRP A 21 6.67 6.41 13.22
CA TRP A 21 6.16 7.78 13.26
C TRP A 21 5.03 7.92 14.29
N CYS A 22 4.05 7.00 14.34
CA CYS A 22 2.94 7.07 15.30
C CYS A 22 3.40 7.05 16.77
N THR A 23 4.38 6.21 17.09
CA THR A 23 4.90 6.05 18.45
C THR A 23 5.77 7.23 18.90
N GLN A 24 6.42 7.91 17.94
CA GLN A 24 7.41 8.93 18.27
C GLN A 24 7.51 9.93 17.09
N PRO A 25 6.54 10.86 16.97
CA PRO A 25 6.37 11.70 15.79
C PRO A 25 7.43 12.79 15.72
N THR A 26 8.27 12.74 14.68
CA THR A 26 9.24 13.80 14.33
C THR A 26 9.11 14.14 12.84
N ALA A 27 9.54 15.34 12.44
CA ALA A 27 9.54 15.76 11.04
C ALA A 27 10.36 14.80 10.16
N GLU A 28 11.52 14.36 10.64
CA GLU A 28 12.39 13.41 9.93
C GLU A 28 11.68 12.07 9.66
N ARG A 29 10.95 11.54 10.66
CA ARG A 29 10.21 10.28 10.52
C ARG A 29 9.01 10.41 9.60
N TYR A 30 8.34 11.57 9.64
CA TYR A 30 7.26 11.86 8.71
C TYR A 30 7.76 11.87 7.26
N LEU A 31 8.95 12.43 7.01
CA LEU A 31 9.58 12.44 5.69
C LEU A 31 10.02 11.05 5.21
N CYS A 32 10.16 10.07 6.10
CA CYS A 32 10.38 8.67 5.72
C CYS A 32 9.11 7.97 5.20
N LEU A 33 7.93 8.57 5.34
CA LEU A 33 6.68 7.98 4.84
C LEU A 33 6.48 8.33 3.37
N PRO A 34 6.12 7.36 2.51
CA PRO A 34 5.72 7.71 1.15
C PRO A 34 4.44 8.55 1.20
N ASN A 35 4.22 9.38 0.18
CA ASN A 35 3.10 10.32 0.16
C ASN A 35 1.78 9.59 0.43
N CYS A 36 1.55 8.43 -0.18
CA CYS A 36 0.34 7.63 -0.05
C CYS A 36 0.05 7.18 1.40
N MET A 37 1.09 6.89 2.19
CA MET A 37 0.99 6.44 3.59
C MET A 37 0.99 7.57 4.61
N GLN A 38 1.31 8.81 4.22
CA GLN A 38 1.26 9.94 5.14
C GLN A 38 -0.13 10.01 5.81
N PRO A 39 -0.17 10.24 7.13
CA PRO A 39 -1.40 10.28 7.92
C PRO A 39 -2.34 11.38 7.41
N THR A 40 -3.63 11.07 7.32
CA THR A 40 -4.68 12.05 7.04
C THR A 40 -5.33 12.52 8.34
N PRO A 41 -5.97 13.71 8.36
CA PRO A 41 -6.68 14.19 9.54
C PRO A 41 -7.72 13.20 10.09
N GLU A 42 -8.39 12.45 9.21
CA GLU A 42 -9.37 11.45 9.60
C GLU A 42 -8.76 10.30 10.43
N GLN A 43 -7.51 9.91 10.14
CA GLN A 43 -6.79 8.89 10.92
C GLN A 43 -6.43 9.40 12.32
N ILE A 44 -6.23 10.71 12.47
CA ILE A 44 -5.87 11.32 13.76
C ILE A 44 -7.12 11.57 14.63
N GLN A 45 -8.23 11.94 13.99
CA GLN A 45 -9.43 12.40 14.69
C GLN A 45 -10.47 11.31 14.96
N SER A 46 -10.42 10.19 14.24
CA SER A 46 -11.42 9.14 14.31
C SER A 46 -10.87 7.86 14.93
N LEU A 47 -11.63 7.24 15.84
CA LEU A 47 -11.34 5.90 16.33
C LEU A 47 -11.62 4.87 15.23
N HIS A 48 -10.62 4.06 14.91
CA HIS A 48 -10.72 3.01 13.91
C HIS A 48 -9.67 1.92 14.18
N PRO A 49 -9.82 0.71 13.60
CA PRO A 49 -8.80 -0.33 13.68
C PRO A 49 -7.50 0.10 13.00
N GLY A 50 -6.37 0.10 13.72
CA GLY A 50 -5.08 0.56 13.20
C GLY A 50 -4.56 -0.21 11.97
N CYS A 51 -5.06 -1.42 11.73
CA CYS A 51 -4.75 -2.16 10.49
C CYS A 51 -5.28 -1.47 9.22
N LEU A 52 -6.22 -0.53 9.31
CA LEU A 52 -6.72 0.25 8.17
C LEU A 52 -5.72 1.33 7.72
N ASP A 53 -4.76 1.68 8.58
CA ASP A 53 -3.77 2.72 8.26
C ASP A 53 -2.77 2.30 7.19
N VAL A 54 -2.61 0.99 6.98
CA VAL A 54 -1.69 0.41 5.97
C VAL A 54 -2.28 0.38 4.56
N ILE A 55 -3.51 0.89 4.38
CA ILE A 55 -4.12 1.04 3.06
C ILE A 55 -3.40 2.18 2.33
N LEU A 56 -2.76 1.86 1.22
CA LEU A 56 -1.82 2.74 0.53
C LEU A 56 -2.51 3.98 -0.04
N TRP A 57 -3.63 3.80 -0.73
CA TRP A 57 -4.33 4.90 -1.39
C TRP A 57 -5.11 5.74 -0.39
N LYS A 58 -4.68 6.99 -0.15
CA LYS A 58 -5.34 7.95 0.77
C LYS A 58 -6.85 8.03 0.57
N LYS A 59 -7.32 8.13 -0.69
CA LYS A 59 -8.74 8.23 -1.02
C LYS A 59 -9.52 6.97 -0.62
N LEU A 60 -8.98 5.79 -0.97
CA LEU A 60 -9.57 4.50 -0.62
C LEU A 60 -9.59 4.32 0.91
N ARG A 61 -8.46 4.59 1.57
CA ARG A 61 -8.30 4.54 3.03
C ARG A 61 -9.33 5.43 3.72
N LYS A 62 -9.42 6.71 3.34
CA LYS A 62 -10.41 7.66 3.91
C LYS A 62 -11.85 7.12 3.81
N ASN A 63 -12.20 6.52 2.68
CA ASN A 63 -13.55 5.99 2.49
C ASN A 63 -13.81 4.73 3.33
N ILE A 64 -12.82 3.85 3.42
CA ILE A 64 -12.88 2.67 4.29
C ILE A 64 -12.99 3.10 5.76
N LEU A 65 -12.17 4.05 6.22
CA LEU A 65 -12.22 4.59 7.58
C LEU A 65 -13.59 5.17 7.91
N LYS A 66 -14.24 5.87 6.98
CA LYS A 66 -15.59 6.40 7.20
C LYS A 66 -16.67 5.31 7.33
N ASN A 67 -16.47 4.16 6.69
CA ASN A 67 -17.47 3.10 6.58
C ASN A 67 -17.08 1.82 7.33
N HIS A 68 -15.97 1.80 8.06
CA HIS A 68 -15.34 0.57 8.56
C HIS A 68 -16.28 -0.28 9.43
N ALA A 69 -17.16 0.36 10.20
CA ALA A 69 -18.15 -0.32 11.04
C ALA A 69 -19.16 -1.20 10.28
N LYS A 70 -19.25 -1.07 8.95
CA LYS A 70 -20.14 -1.88 8.10
C LYS A 70 -19.51 -3.20 7.67
N TYR A 71 -18.21 -3.39 7.88
CA TYR A 71 -17.47 -4.52 7.34
C TYR A 71 -16.86 -5.38 8.44
N ASP A 72 -16.70 -6.66 8.15
CA ASP A 72 -15.75 -7.52 8.85
C ASP A 72 -14.33 -7.06 8.48
N ILE A 73 -13.71 -6.32 9.40
CA ILE A 73 -12.40 -5.67 9.21
C ILE A 73 -11.30 -6.69 8.86
N VAL A 74 -11.37 -7.88 9.47
CA VAL A 74 -10.39 -8.94 9.24
C VAL A 74 -10.50 -9.43 7.80
N LYS A 75 -11.72 -9.72 7.34
CA LYS A 75 -11.95 -10.14 5.94
C LYS A 75 -11.61 -9.05 4.94
N LEU A 76 -11.94 -7.80 5.25
CA LEU A 76 -11.63 -6.64 4.41
C LEU A 76 -10.11 -6.52 4.17
N ILE A 77 -9.32 -6.54 5.25
CA ILE A 77 -7.86 -6.42 5.16
C ILE A 77 -7.24 -7.67 4.51
N GLN A 78 -7.74 -8.87 4.80
CA GLN A 78 -7.29 -10.09 4.13
C GLN A 78 -7.51 -10.01 2.61
N ASN A 79 -8.71 -9.59 2.19
CA ASN A 79 -9.03 -9.42 0.76
C ASN A 79 -8.14 -8.33 0.14
N TYR A 80 -8.01 -7.16 0.79
CA TYR A 80 -7.13 -6.08 0.35
C TYR A 80 -5.68 -6.56 0.14
N CYS A 81 -5.08 -7.22 1.13
CA CYS A 81 -3.73 -7.74 1.05
C CYS A 81 -3.56 -8.81 -0.04
N SER A 82 -4.57 -9.65 -0.27
CA SER A 82 -4.53 -10.68 -1.32
C SER A 82 -4.61 -10.09 -2.74
N CYS A 83 -5.34 -8.98 -2.88
CA CYS A 83 -5.52 -8.25 -4.14
C CYS A 83 -4.43 -7.20 -4.37
N LEU A 84 -3.64 -6.86 -3.35
CA LEU A 84 -2.53 -5.92 -3.49
C LEU A 84 -1.36 -6.58 -4.23
N LYS A 85 -0.79 -5.86 -5.20
CA LYS A 85 0.37 -6.29 -5.98
C LYS A 85 1.41 -5.20 -6.07
N LEU A 86 2.66 -5.55 -5.77
CA LEU A 86 3.79 -4.69 -6.06
C LEU A 86 4.21 -4.88 -7.53
N GLY A 87 4.26 -3.79 -8.29
CA GLY A 87 4.69 -3.75 -9.70
C GLY A 87 6.20 -3.92 -9.90
N TRP A 88 6.88 -4.60 -8.99
CA TRP A 88 8.29 -4.94 -9.13
C TRP A 88 8.43 -6.09 -10.15
N LEU A 89 8.63 -5.72 -11.41
CA LEU A 89 8.80 -6.66 -12.53
C LEU A 89 10.25 -7.18 -12.67
N GLY A 90 11.17 -6.75 -11.79
CA GLY A 90 12.60 -6.99 -11.94
C GLY A 90 12.96 -8.48 -11.87
N GLY A 91 13.56 -8.99 -12.96
CA GLY A 91 14.21 -10.31 -13.00
C GLY A 91 15.46 -10.43 -12.13
N GLU A 92 15.89 -9.34 -11.49
CA GLU A 92 17.03 -9.27 -10.57
C GLU A 92 16.60 -9.33 -9.09
N ASP A 93 17.46 -9.90 -8.24
CA ASP A 93 17.25 -9.95 -6.79
C ASP A 93 17.17 -8.53 -6.21
N PHE A 94 16.12 -8.20 -5.45
CA PHE A 94 15.93 -6.86 -4.84
C PHE A 94 16.92 -6.55 -3.70
N LEU A 95 17.68 -7.55 -3.25
CA LEU A 95 18.79 -7.42 -2.31
C LEU A 95 20.11 -7.47 -3.10
N VAL A 96 20.97 -6.48 -2.88
CA VAL A 96 22.31 -6.44 -3.48
C VAL A 96 23.33 -6.66 -2.37
N PRO A 97 24.34 -7.51 -2.58
CA PRO A 97 25.46 -7.60 -1.66
C PRO A 97 26.22 -6.27 -1.62
N GLU A 98 26.52 -5.83 -0.41
CA GLU A 98 27.34 -4.66 -0.11
C GLU A 98 28.65 -5.13 0.56
N GLU A 99 29.63 -4.23 0.67
CA GLU A 99 30.87 -4.53 1.40
C GLU A 99 30.59 -5.00 2.85
N LYS A 100 31.46 -5.88 3.36
CA LYS A 100 31.41 -6.41 4.74
C LYS A 100 30.18 -7.28 5.07
N ASN A 101 29.77 -8.17 4.16
CA ASN A 101 28.65 -9.12 4.36
C ASN A 101 27.29 -8.46 4.64
N LYS A 102 27.12 -7.21 4.25
CA LYS A 102 25.83 -6.52 4.34
C LYS A 102 25.06 -6.70 3.04
N HIS A 103 23.74 -6.60 3.12
CA HIS A 103 22.87 -6.54 1.95
C HIS A 103 22.07 -5.25 2.03
N SER A 104 22.03 -4.51 0.92
CA SER A 104 21.23 -3.31 0.78
C SER A 104 20.07 -3.58 -0.18
N LEU A 105 18.98 -2.83 -0.01
CA LEU A 105 17.88 -2.88 -0.97
C LEU A 105 18.28 -2.08 -2.21
N ARG A 106 17.93 -2.61 -3.39
CA ARG A 106 18.09 -1.85 -4.63
C ARG A 106 17.37 -0.51 -4.53
N PRO A 107 18.00 0.61 -4.89
CA PRO A 107 17.34 1.90 -4.93
C PRO A 107 16.07 1.88 -5.81
N GLU A 108 16.07 1.13 -6.91
CA GLU A 108 14.94 0.94 -7.81
C GLU A 108 13.77 0.25 -7.08
N PHE A 109 14.09 -0.76 -6.27
CA PHE A 109 13.10 -1.48 -5.47
C PHE A 109 12.48 -0.57 -4.42
N VAL A 110 13.31 0.23 -3.73
CA VAL A 110 12.84 1.24 -2.77
C VAL A 110 11.94 2.28 -3.46
N ARG A 111 12.38 2.85 -4.59
CA ARG A 111 11.56 3.81 -5.36
C ARG A 111 10.23 3.20 -5.79
N CYS A 112 10.23 1.92 -6.19
CA CYS A 112 9.03 1.20 -6.59
C CYS A 112 8.01 1.17 -5.45
N PHE A 113 8.34 0.62 -4.29
CA PHE A 113 7.34 0.48 -3.21
C PHE A 113 7.04 1.80 -2.47
N MET A 114 7.92 2.80 -2.57
CA MET A 114 7.70 4.14 -2.00
C MET A 114 6.83 5.05 -2.88
N SER A 115 6.53 4.65 -4.12
CA SER A 115 5.59 5.34 -5.00
C SER A 115 4.23 4.65 -4.99
N GLU A 116 3.14 5.43 -5.05
CA GLU A 116 1.79 4.91 -5.25
C GLU A 116 1.67 4.14 -6.57
N ASP A 117 2.37 4.59 -7.61
CA ASP A 117 2.37 3.97 -8.95
C ASP A 117 3.07 2.62 -8.99
N GLY A 118 3.90 2.31 -7.99
CA GLY A 118 4.51 0.99 -7.86
C GLY A 118 3.55 -0.08 -7.36
N TRP A 119 2.31 0.28 -7.03
CA TRP A 119 1.31 -0.65 -6.51
C TRP A 119 0.11 -0.78 -7.45
N GLY A 120 -0.39 -2.00 -7.56
CA GLY A 120 -1.65 -2.34 -8.18
C GLY A 120 -2.60 -2.94 -7.15
N LEU A 121 -3.89 -2.73 -7.36
CA LEU A 121 -4.95 -3.40 -6.62
C LEU A 121 -5.82 -4.09 -7.66
N LYS A 122 -5.97 -5.41 -7.55
CA LYS A 122 -6.75 -6.14 -8.54
C LYS A 122 -8.25 -5.80 -8.47
N SER A 123 -8.94 -5.94 -9.60
CA SER A 123 -10.37 -5.61 -9.74
C SER A 123 -11.29 -6.50 -8.89
N GLU A 124 -10.84 -7.68 -8.45
CA GLU A 124 -11.58 -8.56 -7.56
C GLU A 124 -11.89 -7.88 -6.22
N PHE A 125 -10.97 -7.08 -5.68
CA PHE A 125 -11.22 -6.33 -4.43
C PHE A 125 -12.42 -5.39 -4.60
N LEU A 126 -12.42 -4.66 -5.69
CA LEU A 126 -13.44 -3.69 -6.02
C LEU A 126 -14.78 -4.35 -6.34
N SER A 127 -14.77 -5.53 -6.95
CA SER A 127 -15.97 -6.33 -7.19
C SER A 127 -16.65 -6.78 -5.90
N HIS A 128 -15.87 -7.03 -4.84
CA HIS A 128 -16.39 -7.36 -3.50
C HIS A 128 -16.89 -6.12 -2.73
N TYR A 129 -16.38 -4.93 -3.05
CA TYR A 129 -16.71 -3.67 -2.37
C TYR A 129 -17.04 -2.55 -3.39
N PRO A 130 -18.15 -2.68 -4.14
CA PRO A 130 -18.48 -1.79 -5.27
C PRO A 130 -18.73 -0.34 -4.87
N GLU A 131 -19.07 -0.07 -3.61
CA GLU A 131 -19.16 1.29 -3.07
C GLU A 131 -17.81 2.02 -3.04
N PHE A 132 -16.69 1.29 -3.12
CA PHE A 132 -15.35 1.86 -3.22
C PHE A 132 -14.96 2.19 -4.68
N LEU A 133 -15.55 1.49 -5.68
CA LEU A 133 -15.33 1.69 -7.12
C LEU A 133 -15.68 3.10 -7.58
N ARG A 134 -16.86 3.59 -7.19
CA ARG A 134 -17.32 4.93 -7.57
C ARG A 134 -16.30 6.00 -7.20
N ILE A 135 -15.65 5.87 -6.04
CA ILE A 135 -14.68 6.85 -5.54
C ILE A 135 -13.29 6.63 -6.14
N TRP A 136 -12.94 5.39 -6.46
CA TRP A 136 -11.65 5.03 -7.06
C TRP A 136 -11.51 5.51 -8.52
N ILE A 137 -12.57 5.41 -9.32
CA ILE A 137 -12.59 5.87 -10.73
C ILE A 137 -12.45 7.40 -10.85
N TYR A 138 -13.06 8.19 -9.96
CA TYR A 138 -12.83 9.64 -9.92
C TYR A 138 -11.46 10.03 -9.33
N GLY A 139 -10.70 9.03 -8.85
CA GLY A 139 -9.49 9.20 -8.07
C GLY A 139 -8.18 9.01 -8.83
N LYS A 140 -8.17 8.15 -9.86
CA LYS A 140 -7.03 7.84 -10.74
C LYS A 140 -7.19 8.56 -12.08
N SER A 141 -6.41 9.62 -12.31
CA SER A 141 -6.36 10.28 -13.64
C SER A 141 -5.52 9.53 -14.69
N SER A 142 -5.01 8.33 -14.40
CA SER A 142 -4.42 7.44 -15.39
C SER A 142 -4.20 6.07 -14.75
N ILE A 143 -4.12 5.01 -15.54
CA ILE A 143 -3.87 3.61 -15.13
C ILE A 143 -5.09 2.90 -14.51
N ALA A 144 -6.13 2.75 -15.33
CA ALA A 144 -6.91 1.51 -15.44
C ALA A 144 -7.76 1.52 -16.72
N GLN A 145 -7.14 1.72 -17.90
CA GLN A 145 -7.84 1.43 -19.16
C GLN A 145 -7.49 0.04 -19.69
N ASN A 146 -6.31 -0.51 -19.37
CA ASN A 146 -5.84 -1.73 -20.04
C ASN A 146 -6.21 -3.06 -19.36
N ASP A 147 -6.87 -3.05 -18.19
CA ASP A 147 -7.33 -4.28 -17.52
C ASP A 147 -8.87 -4.43 -17.51
N LEU A 148 -9.62 -3.49 -18.10
CA LEU A 148 -11.07 -3.62 -18.29
C LEU A 148 -11.44 -4.29 -19.62
N ASP A 149 -10.51 -4.37 -20.58
CA ASP A 149 -10.74 -4.95 -21.91
C ASP A 149 -10.31 -6.43 -22.03
N ALA A 150 -9.80 -7.05 -20.95
CA ALA A 150 -9.37 -8.46 -20.94
C ALA A 150 -10.41 -9.42 -20.34
N SER A 151 -11.68 -9.02 -20.25
CA SER A 151 -12.77 -9.88 -19.76
C SER A 151 -14.04 -9.82 -20.60
N ILE A 152 -13.89 -9.62 -21.92
CA ILE A 152 -14.90 -9.95 -22.93
C ILE A 152 -14.30 -10.95 -23.90
#